data_AF-A0A1I7K0T4-F1
#
_entry.id   AF-A0A1I7K0T4-F1
#
_cell.length_a   1.000
_cell.length_b   1.000
_cell.length_c   1.000
_cell.angle_alpha   90.00
_cell.angle_beta   90.00
_cell.angle_gamma   90.00
#
_symmetry.space_group_name_H-M   'P 1'
#
loop_
_entity.id
_entity.type
_entity.pdbx_description
1 polymer ?
#
loop_
_entity_poly.entity_id
_entity_poly.type
_entity_poly.pdbx_seq_one_letter_code
_entity_poly.pdbx_strand_id
1 'polypeptide(L)'
;MDLEKFFDKVNHDILMGKLEKRVKDRRLLNLIRKYLESGVLINGIKVSNEEGTPQGGPLSPLLANIMLDDIDKELEKRGHRFCRYADDCNIYVKSKRAGLRVMNSITRIIEDELKLKVNRDKSAVDIVSKRKFLGFSFYFAKGGAKIRIHEKSIKRFKEKVVLV
;
A
#
# COMPACT_ATOMS: atom_id res chain seq x y z
N MET A 1 -6.04 5.60 -0.94
CA MET A 1 -5.18 5.72 0.25
C MET A 1 -3.83 5.21 -0.18
N ASP A 2 -2.79 5.95 0.15
CA ASP A 2 -1.40 5.67 -0.23
C ASP A 2 -0.54 5.82 1.03
N LEU A 3 0.51 5.03 1.14
CA LEU A 3 1.37 4.97 2.32
C LEU A 3 2.71 5.65 2.04
N GLU A 4 3.21 6.42 3.00
CA GLU A 4 4.47 7.14 2.84
C GLU A 4 5.64 6.17 2.99
N LYS A 5 6.45 6.04 1.92
CA LYS A 5 7.67 5.22 1.89
C LYS A 5 7.44 3.82 2.50
N PHE A 6 6.35 3.16 2.09
CA PHE A 6 5.88 1.93 2.72
C PHE A 6 7.00 0.90 2.95
N PHE A 7 7.74 0.56 1.89
CA PHE A 7 8.82 -0.43 1.96
C PHE A 7 9.97 0.00 2.86
N ASP A 8 10.16 1.28 3.16
CA ASP A 8 11.22 1.78 4.05
C ASP A 8 10.77 1.87 5.51
N LYS A 9 9.46 1.72 5.78
CA LYS A 9 8.84 1.99 7.09
C LYS A 9 8.19 0.78 7.74
N VAL A 10 8.32 -0.41 7.14
CA VAL A 10 7.75 -1.64 7.70
C VAL A 10 8.45 -2.02 9.01
N ASN A 11 7.74 -2.00 10.13
CA ASN A 11 8.29 -2.45 11.40
C ASN A 11 8.50 -3.98 11.40
N HIS A 12 9.74 -4.43 11.65
CA HIS A 12 10.10 -5.86 11.58
C HIS A 12 9.38 -6.69 12.64
N ASP A 13 9.25 -6.21 13.87
CA ASP A 13 8.65 -7.00 14.95
C ASP A 13 7.15 -7.21 14.75
N ILE A 14 6.43 -6.21 14.25
CA ILE A 14 5.02 -6.35 13.88
C ILE A 14 4.87 -7.38 12.75
N LEU A 15 5.71 -7.29 11.70
CA LEU A 15 5.68 -8.21 10.58
C LEU A 15 6.03 -9.65 11.03
N MET A 16 7.07 -9.82 11.85
CA MET A 16 7.48 -11.12 12.38
C MET A 16 6.39 -11.71 13.29
N GLY A 17 5.78 -10.90 14.15
CA GLY A 17 4.65 -11.33 14.99
C GLY A 17 3.43 -11.77 14.17
N LYS A 18 3.18 -11.16 13.00
CA LYS A 18 2.16 -11.63 12.06
C LYS A 18 2.52 -12.99 11.44
N LEU A 19 3.77 -13.16 11.02
CA LEU A 19 4.27 -14.41 10.44
C LEU A 19 4.18 -15.57 11.44
N GLU A 20 4.56 -15.36 12.70
CA GLU A 20 4.53 -16.37 13.78
C GLU A 20 3.13 -16.93 14.08
N LYS A 21 2.07 -16.16 13.77
CA LYS A 21 0.68 -16.65 13.88
C LYS A 21 0.39 -17.80 12.91
N ARG A 22 1.08 -17.86 11.76
CA ARG A 22 0.81 -18.82 10.68
C ARG A 22 1.97 -19.79 10.42
N VAL A 23 3.21 -19.35 10.62
CA VAL A 23 4.42 -20.14 10.40
C VAL A 23 4.99 -20.56 11.75
N LYS A 24 5.16 -21.87 11.96
CA LYS A 24 5.73 -22.43 13.21
C LYS A 24 7.20 -22.81 13.10
N ASP A 25 7.75 -22.90 11.89
CA ASP A 25 9.16 -23.19 11.68
C ASP A 25 10.04 -22.01 12.08
N ARG A 26 10.75 -22.16 13.21
CA ARG A 26 11.69 -21.17 13.74
C ARG A 26 12.87 -20.90 12.80
N ARG A 27 13.30 -21.88 12.01
CA ARG A 27 14.42 -21.70 11.07
C ARG A 27 14.04 -20.74 9.95
N LEU A 28 12.85 -20.93 9.39
CA LEU A 28 12.30 -20.03 8.37
C LEU A 28 12.08 -18.62 8.92
N LEU A 29 11.48 -18.49 10.11
CA LEU A 29 11.29 -17.17 10.75
C LEU A 29 12.62 -16.44 10.97
N ASN A 30 13.64 -17.15 11.47
CA ASN A 30 14.98 -16.57 11.64
C ASN A 30 15.61 -16.15 10.31
N LEU A 31 15.39 -16.93 9.24
CA LEU A 31 15.88 -16.57 7.91
C LEU A 31 15.20 -15.30 7.37
N ILE A 32 13.89 -15.17 7.54
CA ILE A 32 13.14 -13.98 7.14
C ILE A 32 13.60 -12.76 7.94
N ARG A 33 13.79 -12.89 9.26
CA ARG A 33 14.31 -11.79 10.09
C ARG A 33 15.69 -11.34 9.62
N LYS A 34 16.62 -12.29 9.39
CA LYS A 34 17.95 -11.97 8.84
C LYS A 34 17.88 -11.30 7.46
N TYR A 35 16.88 -11.66 6.64
CA TYR A 35 16.64 -11.02 5.35
C TYR A 35 16.14 -9.58 5.49
N LEU A 36 15.31 -9.29 6.49
CA LEU A 36 14.84 -7.93 6.78
C LEU A 36 15.96 -7.04 7.34
N GLU A 37 16.81 -7.62 8.20
CA GLU A 37 17.97 -6.98 8.82
C GLU A 37 19.19 -6.94 7.90
N SER A 38 19.11 -7.53 6.70
CA SER A 38 20.19 -7.46 5.72
C SER A 38 20.25 -6.03 5.20
N GLY A 39 21.05 -5.23 5.91
CA GLY A 39 21.28 -3.82 5.62
C GLY A 39 21.70 -3.55 4.18
N VAL A 40 21.68 -2.27 3.80
CA VAL A 40 22.13 -1.83 2.48
C VAL A 40 23.61 -1.44 2.52
N LEU A 41 24.31 -1.67 1.41
CA LEU A 41 25.68 -1.19 1.25
C LEU A 41 25.63 0.20 0.62
N ILE A 42 26.01 1.23 1.38
CA ILE A 42 26.10 2.61 0.88
C ILE A 42 27.58 3.01 0.92
N ASN A 43 28.14 3.33 -0.25
CA ASN A 43 29.55 3.71 -0.39
C ASN A 43 30.55 2.71 0.23
N GLY A 44 30.25 1.40 0.15
CA GLY A 44 31.08 0.35 0.72
C GLY A 44 30.87 0.09 2.22
N ILE A 45 30.01 0.87 2.90
CA ILE A 45 29.69 0.70 4.31
C ILE A 45 28.33 0.00 4.42
N LYS A 46 28.26 -1.07 5.22
CA LYS A 46 26.99 -1.73 5.56
C LYS A 46 26.24 -0.88 6.57
N VAL A 47 25.11 -0.32 6.16
CA VAL A 47 24.20 0.41 7.04
C VAL A 47 23.13 -0.56 7.53
N SER A 48 22.99 -0.72 8.84
CA SER A 48 21.94 -1.55 9.45
C SER A 48 20.55 -1.04 9.07
N ASN A 49 19.64 -1.97 8.79
CA ASN A 49 18.27 -1.65 8.46
C ASN A 49 17.38 -1.97 9.67
N GLU A 50 16.99 -0.94 10.42
CA GLU A 50 16.17 -1.07 11.64
C GLU A 50 14.66 -1.18 11.33
N GLU A 51 14.25 -0.71 10.16
CA GLU A 51 12.87 -0.77 9.65
C GLU A 51 12.85 -0.94 8.13
N GLY A 52 11.71 -1.33 7.57
CA GLY A 52 11.53 -1.54 6.14
C GLY A 52 11.90 -2.95 5.66
N THR A 53 11.58 -3.23 4.40
CA THR A 53 11.92 -4.47 3.70
C THR A 53 12.82 -4.12 2.51
N PRO A 54 13.80 -4.95 2.14
CA PRO A 54 14.70 -4.66 1.02
C PRO A 54 13.93 -4.35 -0.28
N GLN A 55 14.09 -3.13 -0.81
CA GLN A 55 13.47 -2.76 -2.09
C GLN A 55 14.11 -3.57 -3.23
N GLY A 56 13.30 -4.20 -4.08
CA GLY A 56 13.77 -5.11 -5.13
C GLY A 56 14.04 -6.54 -4.65
N GLY A 57 13.87 -6.80 -3.35
CA GLY A 57 13.88 -8.15 -2.81
C GLY A 57 12.70 -8.99 -3.30
N PRO A 58 12.90 -10.24 -3.77
CA PRO A 58 11.79 -11.05 -4.29
C PRO A 58 10.72 -11.37 -3.23
N LEU A 59 11.09 -11.37 -1.94
CA LEU A 59 10.19 -11.67 -0.84
C LEU A 59 9.41 -10.42 -0.36
N SER A 60 9.94 -9.23 -0.57
CA SER A 60 9.40 -7.97 -0.04
C SER A 60 7.95 -7.69 -0.46
N PRO A 61 7.51 -7.93 -1.72
CA PRO A 61 6.10 -7.76 -2.10
C PRO A 61 5.13 -8.68 -1.35
N LEU A 62 5.56 -9.89 -0.99
CA LEU A 62 4.72 -10.80 -0.21
C LEU A 62 4.62 -10.33 1.25
N LEU A 63 5.75 -9.93 1.84
CA LEU A 63 5.79 -9.40 3.21
C LEU A 63 4.95 -8.13 3.33
N ALA A 64 4.97 -7.27 2.30
CA ALA A 64 4.10 -6.11 2.19
C ALA A 64 2.61 -6.48 2.32
N ASN A 65 2.17 -7.51 1.59
CA ASN A 65 0.80 -7.97 1.64
C ASN A 65 0.43 -8.56 3.01
N ILE A 66 1.35 -9.30 3.65
CA ILE A 66 1.13 -9.85 5.00
C ILE A 66 0.99 -8.71 6.03
N MET A 67 1.78 -7.65 5.89
CA MET A 67 1.69 -6.49 6.76
C MET A 67 0.29 -5.83 6.68
N LEU A 68 -0.22 -5.65 5.44
CA LEU A 68 -1.47 -4.94 5.15
C LEU A 68 -2.75 -5.80 5.27
N ASP A 69 -2.62 -7.11 5.47
CA ASP A 69 -3.72 -8.07 5.58
C ASP A 69 -4.74 -7.71 6.69
N ASP A 70 -4.31 -7.07 7.77
CA ASP A 70 -5.21 -6.64 8.86
C ASP A 70 -6.17 -5.52 8.40
N ILE A 71 -5.73 -4.66 7.49
CA ILE A 71 -6.58 -3.60 6.92
C ILE A 71 -7.67 -4.25 6.05
N ASP A 72 -7.28 -5.22 5.23
CA ASP A 72 -8.22 -5.92 4.35
C ASP A 72 -9.28 -6.65 5.18
N LYS A 73 -8.86 -7.41 6.20
CA LYS A 73 -9.79 -8.09 7.11
C LYS A 73 -10.72 -7.15 7.83
N GLU A 74 -10.23 -5.99 8.28
CA GLU A 74 -11.09 -5.02 8.94
C GLU A 74 -12.10 -4.39 7.96
N LEU A 75 -11.70 -4.12 6.71
CA LEU A 75 -12.60 -3.65 5.67
C LEU A 75 -13.66 -4.70 5.31
N GLU A 76 -13.26 -5.96 5.19
CA GLU A 76 -14.16 -7.10 4.94
C GLU A 76 -15.15 -7.31 6.08
N LYS A 77 -14.68 -7.31 7.33
CA LYS A 77 -15.51 -7.41 8.54
C LYS A 77 -16.57 -6.32 8.60
N ARG A 78 -16.25 -5.12 8.10
CA ARG A 78 -17.18 -3.97 8.03
C ARG A 78 -18.08 -3.98 6.78
N GLY A 79 -17.92 -4.95 5.88
CA GLY A 79 -18.68 -5.06 4.64
C GLY A 79 -18.38 -3.96 3.62
N HIS A 80 -17.18 -3.38 3.67
CA HIS A 80 -16.79 -2.34 2.71
C HIS A 80 -16.46 -2.92 1.33
N ARG A 81 -16.73 -2.14 0.29
CA ARG A 81 -16.26 -2.43 -1.07
C ARG A 81 -14.93 -1.71 -1.27
N PHE A 82 -13.85 -2.44 -1.52
CA PHE A 82 -12.53 -1.86 -1.71
C PHE A 82 -11.73 -2.63 -2.76
N CYS A 83 -10.65 -2.00 -3.23
CA CYS A 83 -9.65 -2.62 -4.07
C CYS A 83 -8.28 -2.14 -3.60
N ARG A 84 -7.38 -3.08 -3.31
CA ARG A 84 -6.00 -2.80 -2.90
C ARG A 84 -5.04 -3.43 -3.89
N TYR A 85 -4.04 -2.65 -4.31
CA TYR A 85 -2.93 -3.12 -5.11
C TYR A 85 -1.63 -2.63 -4.47
N ALA A 86 -0.87 -3.56 -3.88
CA ALA A 86 0.25 -3.24 -3.00
C ALA A 86 -0.18 -2.24 -1.89
N ASP A 87 0.39 -1.05 -1.87
CA ASP A 87 0.12 0.04 -0.93
C ASP A 87 -1.00 1.00 -1.39
N ASP A 88 -1.40 0.97 -2.65
CA ASP A 88 -2.51 1.79 -3.17
C ASP A 88 -3.85 1.10 -2.90
N CYS A 89 -4.63 1.66 -1.97
CA CYS A 89 -5.92 1.11 -1.54
C CYS A 89 -7.06 2.10 -1.75
N ASN A 90 -8.09 1.72 -2.51
CA ASN A 90 -9.30 2.50 -2.71
C ASN A 90 -10.50 1.85 -2.02
N ILE A 91 -11.21 2.63 -1.22
CA ILE A 91 -12.43 2.21 -0.52
C ILE A 91 -13.61 3.01 -1.09
N TYR A 92 -14.63 2.30 -1.56
CA TYR A 92 -15.78 2.89 -2.24
C TYR A 92 -16.96 3.01 -1.28
N VAL A 93 -17.46 4.24 -1.15
CA VAL A 93 -18.53 4.62 -0.22
C VAL A 93 -19.61 5.44 -0.91
N LYS A 94 -20.82 5.46 -0.34
CA LYS A 94 -21.97 6.17 -0.91
C LYS A 94 -21.97 7.68 -0.65
N SER A 95 -21.19 8.18 0.31
CA SER A 95 -21.18 9.60 0.67
C SER A 95 -19.82 10.08 1.16
N LYS A 96 -19.54 11.38 0.99
CA LYS A 96 -18.30 12.02 1.47
C LYS A 96 -18.13 11.87 2.98
N ARG A 97 -19.22 12.02 3.75
CA ARG A 97 -19.22 11.82 5.22
C ARG A 97 -18.81 10.40 5.59
N ALA A 98 -19.35 9.39 4.92
CA ALA A 98 -18.94 8.00 5.14
C ALA A 98 -17.45 7.80 4.79
N GLY A 99 -16.99 8.41 3.69
CA GLY A 99 -15.59 8.34 3.27
C GLY A 99 -14.63 8.93 4.29
N LEU A 100 -14.93 10.12 4.83
CA LEU A 100 -14.11 10.73 5.89
C LEU A 100 -14.07 9.88 7.16
N ARG A 101 -15.21 9.29 7.54
CA ARG A 101 -15.28 8.39 8.71
C ARG A 101 -14.41 7.14 8.51
N VAL A 102 -14.50 6.50 7.35
CA VAL A 102 -13.72 5.30 7.04
C VAL A 102 -12.23 5.63 6.94
N MET A 103 -11.88 6.70 6.23
CA MET A 103 -10.49 7.19 6.12
C MET A 103 -9.88 7.36 7.51
N ASN A 104 -10.53 8.12 8.40
CA ASN A 104 -10.01 8.35 9.75
C ASN A 104 -9.84 7.04 10.55
N SER A 105 -10.79 6.10 10.42
CA SER A 105 -10.70 4.83 11.14
C SER A 105 -9.61 3.91 10.62
N ILE A 106 -9.41 3.84 9.30
CA ILE A 106 -8.37 3.00 8.70
C ILE A 106 -6.99 3.62 8.92
N THR A 107 -6.88 4.95 8.86
CA THR A 107 -5.65 5.66 9.23
C THR A 107 -5.20 5.33 10.65
N ARG A 108 -6.12 5.24 11.63
CA ARG A 108 -5.77 4.83 12.99
C ARG A 108 -5.17 3.43 13.04
N ILE A 109 -5.73 2.46 12.32
CA ILE A 109 -5.15 1.10 12.28
C ILE A 109 -3.75 1.13 11.66
N ILE A 110 -3.57 1.87 10.57
CA ILE A 110 -2.29 2.02 9.90
C ILE A 110 -1.24 2.66 10.82
N GLU A 111 -1.58 3.78 11.47
CA GLU A 111 -0.63 4.58 12.27
C GLU A 111 -0.43 3.99 13.68
N ASP A 112 -1.49 3.56 14.34
CA ASP A 112 -1.46 3.13 15.75
C ASP A 112 -1.08 1.65 15.89
N GLU A 113 -1.65 0.76 15.07
CA GLU A 113 -1.43 -0.68 15.19
C GLU A 113 -0.28 -1.17 14.31
N LEU A 114 -0.22 -0.72 13.05
CA LEU A 114 0.79 -1.14 12.09
C LEU A 114 2.07 -0.28 12.11
N LYS A 115 2.05 0.87 12.82
CA LYS A 115 3.15 1.83 12.89
C LYS A 115 3.65 2.32 11.53
N LEU A 116 2.76 2.33 10.54
CA LEU A 116 2.99 2.87 9.21
C LEU A 116 2.44 4.29 9.11
N LYS A 117 2.85 5.06 8.10
CA LYS A 117 2.38 6.44 7.92
C LYS A 117 1.57 6.59 6.64
N VAL A 118 0.43 7.27 6.72
CA VAL A 118 -0.39 7.58 5.54
C VAL A 118 0.19 8.77 4.80
N ASN A 119 0.34 8.65 3.48
CA ASN A 119 0.71 9.76 2.62
C ASN A 119 -0.50 10.70 2.46
N ARG A 120 -0.51 11.80 3.21
CA ARG A 120 -1.63 12.76 3.23
C ARG A 120 -1.78 13.56 1.94
N ASP A 121 -0.69 13.75 1.18
CA ASP A 121 -0.73 14.47 -0.10
C ASP A 121 -1.36 13.61 -1.20
N LYS A 122 -1.16 12.29 -1.13
CA LYS A 122 -1.72 11.34 -2.09
C LYS A 122 -3.05 10.74 -1.63
N SER A 123 -3.38 10.79 -0.34
CA SER A 123 -4.63 10.24 0.20
C SER A 123 -5.72 11.30 0.29
N ALA A 124 -6.88 11.03 -0.30
CA ALA A 124 -8.02 11.96 -0.27
C ALA A 124 -9.36 11.22 -0.35
N VAL A 125 -10.40 11.85 0.18
CA VAL A 125 -11.80 11.44 -0.03
C VAL A 125 -12.39 12.33 -1.12
N ASP A 126 -12.52 11.77 -2.32
CA ASP A 126 -13.00 12.49 -3.49
C ASP A 126 -13.80 11.57 -4.42
N ILE A 127 -14.46 12.16 -5.41
CA ILE A 127 -15.20 11.47 -6.44
C ILE A 127 -14.22 10.68 -7.31
N VAL A 128 -14.55 9.41 -7.59
CA VAL A 128 -13.71 8.49 -8.39
C VAL A 128 -13.29 9.06 -9.74
N SER A 129 -14.09 9.95 -10.33
CA SER A 129 -13.81 10.57 -11.63
C SER A 129 -12.70 11.62 -11.65
N LYS A 130 -12.32 12.12 -10.48
CA LYS A 130 -11.20 13.07 -10.30
C LYS A 130 -9.91 12.39 -9.87
N ARG A 131 -9.93 11.05 -9.70
CA ARG A 131 -8.83 10.29 -9.13
C ARG A 131 -8.25 9.33 -10.17
N LYS A 132 -6.95 9.09 -10.04
CA LYS A 132 -6.18 8.11 -10.79
C LYS A 132 -6.05 6.85 -9.94
N PHE A 133 -6.27 5.68 -10.54
CA PHE A 133 -5.94 4.39 -9.94
C PHE A 133 -5.32 3.49 -11.00
N LEU A 134 -4.11 2.98 -10.73
CA LEU A 134 -3.36 2.08 -11.63
C LEU A 134 -3.27 2.54 -13.10
N GLY A 135 -3.21 3.86 -13.34
CA GLY A 135 -3.14 4.40 -14.71
C GLY A 135 -4.47 4.87 -15.29
N PHE A 136 -5.59 4.48 -14.68
CA PHE A 136 -6.95 4.71 -15.16
C PHE A 136 -7.71 5.71 -14.28
N SER A 137 -8.84 6.17 -14.81
CA SER A 137 -9.85 6.96 -14.09
C SER A 137 -11.24 6.50 -14.52
N PHE A 138 -12.26 6.89 -13.78
CA PHE A 138 -13.65 6.46 -14.02
C PHE A 138 -14.53 7.64 -14.44
N TYR A 139 -15.57 7.40 -15.22
CA TYR A 139 -16.60 8.40 -15.51
C TYR A 139 -17.96 7.73 -15.51
N PHE A 140 -19.02 8.48 -15.27
CA PHE A 140 -20.38 7.95 -15.21
C PHE A 140 -21.13 8.30 -16.50
N ALA A 141 -21.74 7.29 -17.11
CA ALA A 141 -22.57 7.42 -18.31
C ALA A 141 -23.94 6.75 -18.08
N LYS A 142 -24.86 6.85 -19.04
CA LYS A 142 -26.24 6.31 -18.96
C LYS A 142 -26.38 4.79 -18.71
N GLY A 143 -25.27 4.06 -18.54
CA GLY A 143 -25.24 2.63 -18.19
C GLY A 143 -24.32 2.29 -17.02
N GLY A 144 -23.92 3.28 -16.21
CA GLY A 144 -23.04 3.10 -15.06
C GLY A 144 -21.63 3.65 -15.25
N ALA A 145 -20.71 3.16 -14.41
CA ALA A 145 -19.31 3.59 -14.42
C ALA A 145 -18.56 2.98 -15.62
N LYS A 146 -17.87 3.82 -16.38
CA LYS A 146 -16.96 3.46 -17.47
C LYS A 146 -15.53 3.85 -17.13
N ILE A 147 -14.57 3.19 -17.76
CA ILE A 147 -13.13 3.40 -17.55
C ILE A 147 -12.57 4.30 -18.66
N ARG A 148 -11.65 5.20 -18.30
CA ARG A 148 -10.84 5.99 -19.23
C ARG A 148 -9.38 6.01 -18.80
N ILE A 149 -8.47 6.25 -19.73
CA ILE A 149 -7.05 6.48 -19.40
C ILE A 149 -6.93 7.83 -18.71
N HIS A 150 -6.21 7.88 -17.58
CA HIS A 150 -5.99 9.14 -16.87
C HIS A 150 -5.03 10.04 -17.66
N GLU A 151 -5.27 11.36 -17.65
CA GLU A 151 -4.49 12.36 -18.41
C GLU A 151 -2.98 12.27 -18.15
N LYS A 152 -2.55 12.13 -16.88
CA LYS A 152 -1.15 11.87 -16.51
C LYS A 152 -0.53 10.66 -17.23
N SER A 153 -1.29 9.59 -17.44
CA SER A 153 -0.80 8.40 -18.16
C SER A 153 -0.64 8.68 -19.65
N ILE A 154 -1.57 9.44 -20.25
CA ILE A 154 -1.49 9.90 -21.64
C ILE A 154 -0.28 10.81 -21.83
N LYS A 155 -0.07 11.78 -20.92
CA LYS A 155 1.08 12.70 -20.97
C LYS A 155 2.41 11.93 -20.94
N ARG A 156 2.56 11.00 -19.99
CA ARG A 156 3.76 10.13 -19.88
C ARG A 156 3.99 9.29 -21.14
N PHE A 157 2.93 8.81 -21.78
CA PHE A 157 3.03 8.08 -23.03
C PHE A 157 3.53 9.00 -24.16
N LYS A 158 2.92 10.18 -24.33
CA LYS A 158 3.32 11.17 -25.34
C LYS A 158 4.79 11.60 -25.18
N GLU A 159 5.23 11.88 -23.95
CA GLU A 159 6.62 12.23 -23.65
C GLU A 159 7.62 11.14 -24.09
N LYS A 160 7.26 9.86 -23.95
CA LYS A 160 8.12 8.75 -24.38
C LYS A 160 8.14 8.55 -25.89
N VAL A 161 7.03 8.84 -26.58
CA VAL A 161 6.90 8.60 -28.02
C VAL A 161 7.46 9.77 -28.84
N VAL A 162 7.39 11.01 -28.33
CA VAL A 162 7.90 12.20 -29.02
C VAL A 162 9.45 12.30 -28.99
N LEU A 163 10.13 11.38 -28.28
CA LEU A 163 11.59 11.26 -28.26
C LEU A 163 12.13 10.28 -29.33
N VAL A 164 11.40 10.07 -30.42
CA VAL A 164 11.87 9.30 -31.60
C VAL A 164 11.74 10.16 -32.85
#